data_AF-A0A6J1UGR4-F1
#
_entry.id   AF-A0A6J1UGR4-F1
#
_cell.length_a   1.000
_cell.length_b   1.000
_cell.length_c   1.000
_cell.angle_alpha   90.00
_cell.angle_beta   90.00
_cell.angle_gamma   90.00
#
_symmetry.space_group_name_H-M   'P 1'
#
loop_
_entity.id
_entity.type
_entity.pdbx_description
1 polymer ?
#
loop_
_entity_poly.entity_id
_entity_poly.type
_entity_poly.pdbx_seq_one_letter_code
_entity_poly.pdbx_strand_id
1 'polypeptide(L)'
;MKGRKPRYDGSLVQLTRRFMDLVKAAPEGVLDLNEVSRLLGVRKRRVYDITNVLDGIHLVQKRSKNHIQWVGSDIKHITKRTPEQQKLRDELCDLTTMEEALDELIKDCAHQLFDLTDNKENAKLAYVTYQDIHNIQTFQEQIIIAIKAPEGTRMEVPPPKEDRIEVHVRSTKGPIDVYLCEVSLDNPDIKASENTDQLSCESK
;
A
#
# COMPACT_ATOMS: atom_id res chain seq x y z
N MET A 1 -1.89 -43.75 -41.56
CA MET A 1 -2.43 -42.72 -40.65
C MET A 1 -1.76 -41.37 -40.97
N LYS A 2 -2.44 -40.45 -41.66
CA LYS A 2 -1.93 -39.09 -41.86
C LYS A 2 -2.41 -38.23 -40.69
N GLY A 3 -1.50 -37.88 -39.79
CA GLY A 3 -1.80 -37.02 -38.64
C GLY A 3 -2.38 -35.67 -39.09
N ARG A 4 -3.51 -35.28 -38.51
CA ARG A 4 -4.10 -33.95 -38.71
C ARG A 4 -3.10 -32.91 -38.21
N LYS A 5 -2.55 -32.09 -39.12
CA LYS A 5 -1.80 -30.89 -38.73
C LYS A 5 -2.68 -30.00 -37.85
N PRO A 6 -2.18 -29.50 -36.71
CA PRO A 6 -2.94 -28.61 -35.84
C PRO A 6 -3.36 -27.34 -36.63
N ARG A 7 -4.57 -26.84 -36.40
CA ARG A 7 -5.15 -25.65 -37.06
C ARG A 7 -4.39 -24.34 -36.84
N TYR A 8 -3.25 -24.38 -36.14
CA TYR A 8 -2.48 -23.22 -35.73
C TYR A 8 -1.65 -22.62 -36.88
N ASP A 9 -1.30 -23.43 -37.88
CA ASP A 9 -0.38 -23.09 -39.00
C ASP A 9 -0.90 -21.99 -39.96
N GLY A 10 -2.08 -21.40 -39.70
CA GLY A 10 -2.65 -20.29 -40.47
C GLY A 10 -3.38 -19.25 -39.62
N SER A 11 -3.15 -19.24 -38.29
CA SER A 11 -3.79 -18.28 -37.39
C SER A 11 -3.34 -16.85 -37.69
N LEU A 12 -4.27 -15.90 -37.62
CA LEU A 12 -3.98 -14.48 -37.79
C LEU A 12 -2.90 -14.02 -36.80
N VAL A 13 -2.89 -14.53 -35.58
CA VAL A 13 -1.87 -14.21 -34.56
C VAL A 13 -0.45 -14.58 -35.03
N GLN A 14 -0.29 -15.75 -35.66
CA GLN A 14 1.02 -16.19 -36.16
C GLN A 14 1.44 -15.37 -37.38
N LEU A 15 0.49 -15.04 -38.27
CA LEU A 15 0.74 -14.16 -39.41
C LEU A 15 1.12 -12.75 -38.96
N THR A 16 0.47 -12.21 -37.93
CA THR A 16 0.79 -10.90 -37.35
C THR A 16 2.19 -10.89 -36.75
N ARG A 17 2.62 -11.96 -36.02
CA ARG A 17 4.00 -12.04 -35.50
C ARG A 17 5.04 -11.99 -36.63
N ARG A 18 4.87 -12.82 -37.67
CA ARG A 18 5.78 -12.81 -38.82
C ARG A 18 5.73 -11.50 -39.61
N PHE A 19 4.55 -10.91 -39.74
CA PHE A 19 4.37 -9.58 -40.33
C PHE A 19 5.17 -8.52 -39.56
N MET A 20 5.10 -8.52 -38.22
CA MET A 20 5.88 -7.61 -37.38
C MET A 20 7.39 -7.79 -37.53
N ASP A 21 7.86 -9.01 -37.78
CA ASP A 21 9.28 -9.25 -38.06
C ASP A 21 9.71 -8.67 -39.42
N LEU A 22 8.82 -8.70 -40.42
CA LEU A 22 9.04 -8.01 -41.69
C LEU A 22 9.06 -6.49 -41.50
N VAL A 23 8.18 -5.92 -40.68
CA VAL A 23 8.19 -4.49 -40.33
C VAL A 23 9.55 -4.09 -39.74
N LYS A 24 10.09 -4.89 -38.81
CA LYS A 24 11.38 -4.62 -38.15
C LYS A 24 12.58 -4.68 -39.11
N ALA A 25 12.51 -5.54 -40.13
CA ALA A 25 13.57 -5.74 -41.10
C ALA A 25 13.52 -4.74 -42.28
N ALA A 26 12.37 -4.10 -42.51
CA ALA A 26 12.17 -3.19 -43.62
C ALA A 26 12.86 -1.83 -43.41
N PRO A 27 13.58 -1.30 -44.41
CA PRO A 27 14.13 0.05 -44.36
C PRO A 27 12.99 1.08 -44.32
N GLU A 28 13.12 2.10 -43.48
CA GLU A 28 12.12 3.18 -43.28
C GLU A 28 10.72 2.72 -42.83
N GLY A 29 10.59 1.45 -42.39
CA GLY A 29 9.32 0.86 -41.97
C GLY A 29 8.29 0.72 -43.10
N VAL A 30 8.72 0.79 -44.37
CA VAL A 30 7.83 0.69 -45.55
C VAL A 30 7.73 -0.76 -46.01
N LEU A 31 6.51 -1.26 -46.19
CA LEU A 31 6.25 -2.62 -46.65
C LEU A 31 5.42 -2.64 -47.94
N ASP A 32 5.84 -3.46 -48.92
CA ASP A 32 5.03 -3.83 -50.08
C ASP A 32 4.12 -5.02 -49.74
N LEU A 33 2.82 -4.81 -49.85
CA LEU A 33 1.79 -5.82 -49.57
C LEU A 33 1.87 -7.03 -50.51
N ASN A 34 2.40 -6.89 -51.72
CA ASN A 34 2.66 -8.04 -52.62
C ASN A 34 3.78 -8.92 -52.07
N GLU A 35 4.88 -8.29 -51.65
CA GLU A 35 6.04 -8.98 -51.11
C GLU A 35 5.70 -9.66 -49.78
N VAL A 36 4.99 -8.96 -48.89
CA VAL A 36 4.50 -9.53 -47.63
C VAL A 36 3.58 -10.73 -47.88
N SER A 37 2.68 -10.65 -48.86
CA SER A 37 1.80 -11.78 -49.25
C SER A 37 2.62 -13.00 -49.70
N ARG A 38 3.71 -12.78 -50.44
CA ARG A 38 4.64 -13.83 -50.90
C ARG A 38 5.44 -14.42 -49.74
N LEU A 39 6.00 -13.58 -48.87
CA LEU A 39 6.84 -14.00 -47.74
C LEU A 39 6.05 -14.72 -46.65
N LEU A 40 4.82 -14.29 -46.38
CA LEU A 40 3.91 -14.96 -45.45
C LEU A 40 3.23 -16.20 -46.06
N GLY A 41 3.33 -16.40 -47.38
CA GLY A 41 2.72 -17.53 -48.08
C GLY A 41 1.19 -17.51 -48.05
N VAL A 42 0.58 -16.32 -47.93
CA VAL A 42 -0.88 -16.14 -47.80
C VAL A 42 -1.43 -15.26 -48.92
N ARG A 43 -2.74 -15.26 -49.12
CA ARG A 43 -3.42 -14.36 -50.07
C ARG A 43 -3.45 -12.93 -49.52
N LYS A 44 -3.43 -11.91 -50.40
CA LYS A 44 -3.54 -10.48 -50.04
C LYS A 44 -4.67 -10.16 -49.06
N ARG A 45 -5.79 -10.89 -49.15
CA ARG A 45 -6.92 -10.74 -48.23
C ARG A 45 -6.52 -10.90 -46.75
N ARG A 46 -5.59 -11.80 -46.43
CA ARG A 46 -5.11 -12.03 -45.05
C ARG A 46 -4.17 -10.92 -44.57
N VAL A 47 -3.38 -10.34 -45.48
CA VAL A 47 -2.56 -9.18 -45.16
C VAL A 47 -3.47 -7.99 -44.79
N TYR A 48 -4.60 -7.80 -45.49
CA TYR A 48 -5.57 -6.75 -45.14
C TYR A 48 -6.21 -6.92 -43.76
N ASP A 49 -6.43 -8.15 -43.29
CA ASP A 49 -6.92 -8.33 -41.91
C ASP A 49 -5.95 -7.77 -40.88
N ILE A 50 -4.64 -7.95 -41.11
CA ILE A 50 -3.60 -7.43 -40.22
C ILE A 50 -3.50 -5.91 -40.35
N THR A 51 -3.43 -5.40 -41.58
CA THR A 51 -3.24 -3.96 -41.81
C THR A 51 -4.44 -3.14 -41.36
N ASN A 52 -5.68 -3.65 -41.50
CA ASN A 52 -6.88 -2.92 -41.06
C ASN A 52 -6.93 -2.76 -39.55
N VAL A 53 -6.49 -3.78 -38.79
CA VAL A 53 -6.40 -3.69 -37.33
C VAL A 53 -5.31 -2.69 -36.93
N LEU A 54 -4.13 -2.78 -37.56
CA LEU A 54 -3.00 -1.88 -37.26
C LEU A 54 -3.27 -0.42 -37.66
N ASP A 55 -3.99 -0.20 -38.77
CA ASP A 55 -4.47 1.12 -39.22
C ASP A 55 -5.56 1.65 -38.28
N GLY A 56 -6.45 0.78 -37.80
CA GLY A 56 -7.49 1.11 -36.82
C GLY A 56 -6.95 1.56 -35.45
N ILE A 57 -5.72 1.17 -35.09
CA ILE A 57 -4.99 1.67 -33.91
C ILE A 57 -3.87 2.64 -34.27
N HIS A 58 -3.85 3.15 -35.51
CA HIS A 58 -2.92 4.17 -36.01
C HIS A 58 -1.43 3.83 -35.92
N LEU A 59 -1.06 2.55 -35.97
CA LEU A 59 0.35 2.11 -35.99
C LEU A 59 0.92 1.99 -37.41
N VAL A 60 0.06 1.97 -38.42
CA VAL A 60 0.42 1.88 -39.83
C VAL A 60 -0.35 2.94 -40.62
N GLN A 61 0.27 3.51 -41.66
CA GLN A 61 -0.35 4.45 -42.59
C GLN A 61 -0.18 3.98 -44.03
N LYS A 62 -1.19 4.22 -44.87
CA LYS A 62 -1.12 3.97 -46.31
C LYS A 62 -0.25 5.03 -46.99
N ARG A 63 0.85 4.59 -47.63
CA ARG A 63 1.74 5.47 -48.42
C ARG A 63 1.36 5.53 -49.89
N SER A 64 1.09 4.38 -50.51
CA SER A 64 0.69 4.30 -51.92
C SER A 64 -0.06 3.01 -52.21
N LYS A 65 -0.46 2.78 -53.47
CA LYS A 65 -1.09 1.50 -53.84
C LYS A 65 -0.09 0.36 -53.59
N ASN A 66 -0.53 -0.64 -52.84
CA ASN A 66 0.27 -1.76 -52.35
C ASN A 66 1.40 -1.41 -51.36
N HIS A 67 1.54 -0.17 -50.89
CA HIS A 67 2.58 0.16 -49.90
C HIS A 67 1.98 0.79 -48.64
N ILE A 68 2.46 0.31 -47.50
CA ILE A 68 2.14 0.84 -46.18
C ILE A 68 3.43 1.22 -45.47
N GLN A 69 3.35 2.14 -44.52
CA GLN A 69 4.46 2.49 -43.66
C GLN A 69 4.05 2.31 -42.20
N TRP A 70 4.96 1.76 -41.41
CA TRP A 70 4.89 1.77 -39.97
C TRP A 70 5.10 3.19 -39.41
N VAL A 71 4.13 3.69 -38.65
CA VAL A 71 4.15 5.03 -38.03
C VAL A 71 4.19 4.94 -36.50
N GLY A 72 4.02 3.73 -35.94
CA GLY A 72 4.19 3.52 -34.50
C GLY A 72 5.61 3.86 -34.02
N SER A 73 5.73 4.23 -32.74
CA SER A 73 7.03 4.45 -32.08
C SER A 73 7.99 3.31 -32.40
N ASP A 74 9.25 3.65 -32.61
CA ASP A 74 10.29 2.77 -33.13
C ASP A 74 10.26 1.40 -32.42
N ILE A 75 9.88 0.33 -33.14
CA ILE A 75 9.72 -1.03 -32.58
C ILE A 75 11.03 -1.51 -31.93
N LYS A 76 12.17 -0.93 -32.34
CA LYS A 76 13.47 -1.16 -31.73
C LYS A 76 13.51 -0.68 -30.27
N HIS A 77 12.83 0.41 -29.91
CA HIS A 77 12.69 0.88 -28.52
C HIS A 77 11.68 0.07 -27.70
N ILE A 78 10.71 -0.59 -28.34
CA ILE A 78 9.74 -1.47 -27.66
C ILE A 78 10.37 -2.84 -27.35
N THR A 79 11.31 -3.30 -28.18
CA THR A 79 11.91 -4.64 -28.07
C THR A 79 13.31 -4.64 -27.46
N LYS A 80 14.09 -3.55 -27.57
CA LYS A 80 15.33 -3.37 -26.83
C LYS A 80 15.02 -2.63 -25.55
N ARG A 81 15.11 -3.34 -24.42
CA ARG A 81 15.12 -2.72 -23.09
C ARG A 81 16.16 -1.60 -23.09
N THR A 82 15.75 -0.38 -22.80
CA THR A 82 16.71 0.71 -22.62
C THR A 82 17.51 0.43 -21.34
N PRO A 83 18.79 0.84 -21.27
CA PRO A 83 19.59 0.71 -20.04
C PRO A 83 18.90 1.39 -18.84
N GLU A 84 18.15 2.47 -19.08
CA GLU A 84 17.33 3.17 -18.09
C GLU A 84 16.20 2.28 -17.52
N GLN A 85 15.50 1.52 -18.38
CA GLN A 85 14.47 0.58 -17.94
C GLN A 85 15.06 -0.57 -17.12
N GLN A 86 16.27 -1.02 -17.45
CA GLN A 86 16.94 -2.05 -16.66
C GLN A 86 17.34 -1.50 -15.29
N LYS A 87 17.95 -0.30 -15.24
CA LYS A 87 18.32 0.36 -13.99
C LYS A 87 17.11 0.56 -13.06
N LEU A 88 15.98 1.03 -13.61
CA LEU A 88 14.76 1.21 -12.82
C LEU A 88 14.21 -0.12 -12.30
N ARG A 89 14.37 -1.22 -13.05
CA ARG A 89 13.96 -2.56 -12.59
C ARG A 89 14.85 -3.07 -11.48
N ASP A 90 16.15 -2.81 -11.58
CA ASP A 90 17.12 -3.17 -10.54
C ASP A 90 16.81 -2.36 -9.26
N GLU A 91 16.58 -1.04 -9.37
CA GLU A 91 16.15 -0.19 -8.25
C GLU A 91 14.83 -0.67 -7.62
N LEU A 92 13.84 -1.08 -8.43
CA LEU A 92 12.60 -1.66 -7.90
C LEU A 92 12.85 -2.98 -7.17
N CYS A 93 13.75 -3.83 -7.66
CA CYS A 93 14.12 -5.08 -7.00
C CYS A 93 14.78 -4.83 -5.64
N ASP A 94 15.68 -3.85 -5.59
CA ASP A 94 16.35 -3.45 -4.35
C ASP A 94 15.34 -2.89 -3.34
N LEU A 95 14.41 -2.05 -3.80
CA LEU A 95 13.34 -1.49 -2.97
C LEU A 95 12.41 -2.58 -2.42
N THR A 96 12.00 -3.55 -3.24
CA THR A 96 11.19 -4.69 -2.77
C THR A 96 11.93 -5.51 -1.72
N THR A 97 13.23 -5.75 -1.92
CA THR A 97 14.05 -6.47 -0.93
C THR A 97 14.14 -5.70 0.40
N MET A 98 14.25 -4.37 0.33
CA MET A 98 14.28 -3.52 1.52
C MET A 98 12.93 -3.50 2.23
N GLU A 99 11.82 -3.44 1.49
CA GLU A 99 10.46 -3.53 2.04
C GLU A 99 10.25 -4.86 2.78
N GLU A 100 10.60 -5.98 2.15
CA GLU A 100 10.52 -7.31 2.76
C GLU A 100 11.35 -7.42 4.05
N ALA A 101 12.54 -6.83 4.07
CA ALA A 101 13.39 -6.81 5.26
C ALA A 101 12.78 -5.96 6.40
N LEU A 102 12.16 -4.82 6.08
CA LEU A 102 11.49 -3.98 7.06
C LEU A 102 10.25 -4.65 7.62
N ASP A 103 9.47 -5.34 6.78
CA ASP A 103 8.29 -6.07 7.22
C ASP A 103 8.65 -7.21 8.19
N GLU A 104 9.72 -7.95 7.93
CA GLU A 104 10.20 -8.96 8.89
C GLU A 104 10.68 -8.34 10.21
N LEU A 105 11.36 -7.18 10.17
CA LEU A 105 11.74 -6.47 11.40
C LEU A 105 10.52 -5.97 12.21
N ILE A 106 9.50 -5.45 11.54
CA ILE A 106 8.25 -4.99 12.18
C ILE A 106 7.57 -6.19 12.85
N LYS A 107 7.49 -7.31 12.14
CA LYS A 107 6.92 -8.56 12.63
C LYS A 107 7.69 -9.12 13.82
N ASP A 108 9.01 -9.12 13.79
CA ASP A 108 9.85 -9.57 14.90
C ASP A 108 9.67 -8.68 16.13
N CYS A 109 9.64 -7.36 15.95
CA CYS A 109 9.35 -6.42 17.03
C CYS A 109 7.95 -6.62 17.61
N ALA A 110 6.94 -6.83 16.77
CA ALA A 110 5.58 -7.09 17.21
C ALA A 110 5.47 -8.40 18.02
N HIS A 111 6.15 -9.47 17.59
CA HIS A 111 6.22 -10.71 18.34
C HIS A 111 6.92 -10.54 19.69
N GLN A 112 8.05 -9.82 19.73
CA GLN A 112 8.75 -9.54 21.00
C GLN A 112 7.87 -8.77 21.98
N LEU A 113 7.13 -7.76 21.51
CA LEU A 113 6.17 -7.04 22.35
C LEU A 113 5.04 -7.95 22.84
N PHE A 114 4.53 -8.83 21.98
CA PHE A 114 3.50 -9.79 22.35
C PHE A 114 3.99 -10.75 23.44
N ASP A 115 5.16 -11.38 23.25
CA ASP A 115 5.74 -12.31 24.22
C ASP A 115 6.02 -11.62 25.57
N LEU A 116 6.45 -10.36 25.55
CA LEU A 116 6.68 -9.57 26.76
C LEU A 116 5.37 -9.24 27.49
N THR A 117 4.30 -8.94 26.77
CA THR A 117 3.02 -8.48 27.34
C THR A 117 2.06 -9.61 27.72
N ASP A 118 2.09 -10.75 27.01
CA ASP A 118 1.26 -11.94 27.31
C ASP A 118 1.85 -12.78 28.46
N ASN A 119 3.13 -12.58 28.79
CA ASN A 119 3.75 -13.25 29.91
C ASN A 119 3.12 -12.82 31.25
N LYS A 120 2.50 -13.78 31.95
CA LYS A 120 1.79 -13.57 33.23
C LYS A 120 2.67 -13.01 34.36
N GLU A 121 3.97 -13.28 34.36
CA GLU A 121 4.88 -12.73 35.36
C GLU A 121 5.16 -11.25 35.07
N ASN A 122 5.35 -10.90 33.80
CA ASN A 122 5.52 -9.51 33.38
C ASN A 122 4.24 -8.70 33.61
N ALA A 123 3.07 -9.29 33.38
CA ALA A 123 1.78 -8.64 33.63
C ALA A 123 1.61 -8.17 35.09
N LYS A 124 2.20 -8.88 36.06
CA LYS A 124 2.18 -8.47 37.47
C LYS A 124 3.11 -7.30 37.77
N LEU A 125 4.15 -7.12 36.95
CA LEU A 125 5.18 -6.09 37.11
C LEU A 125 4.93 -4.87 36.20
N ALA A 126 3.94 -4.94 35.31
CA ALA A 126 3.56 -3.88 34.39
C ALA A 126 2.70 -2.80 35.06
N TYR A 127 3.26 -2.13 36.06
CA TYR A 127 2.64 -0.98 36.74
C TYR A 127 3.63 0.16 36.88
N VAL A 128 3.11 1.36 37.13
CA VAL A 128 3.89 2.55 37.49
C VAL A 128 3.47 3.02 38.87
N THR A 129 4.40 3.57 39.64
CA THR A 129 4.10 4.13 40.97
C THR A 129 3.80 5.62 40.88
N TYR A 130 3.16 6.16 41.91
CA TYR A 130 2.95 7.62 42.02
C TYR A 130 4.28 8.39 42.01
N GLN A 131 5.34 7.83 42.59
CA GLN A 131 6.67 8.44 42.57
C GLN A 131 7.25 8.51 41.15
N ASP A 132 7.04 7.46 40.33
CA ASP A 132 7.52 7.43 38.95
C ASP A 132 6.87 8.53 38.11
N ILE A 133 5.56 8.73 38.30
CA ILE A 133 4.79 9.79 37.64
C ILE A 133 5.25 11.17 38.11
N HIS A 134 5.46 11.37 39.42
CA HIS A 134 5.90 12.64 39.99
C HIS A 134 7.33 13.03 39.57
N ASN A 135 8.19 12.05 39.34
CA ASN A 135 9.57 12.29 38.89
C ASN A 135 9.64 12.85 37.46
N ILE A 136 8.54 12.84 36.71
CA ILE A 136 8.45 13.43 35.37
C ILE A 136 8.32 14.94 35.50
N GLN A 137 9.39 15.66 35.17
CA GLN A 137 9.46 17.13 35.30
C GLN A 137 8.32 17.86 34.60
N THR A 138 7.83 17.32 33.47
CA THR A 138 6.74 17.90 32.69
C THR A 138 5.41 17.95 33.43
N PHE A 139 5.20 17.11 34.45
CA PHE A 139 3.95 17.03 35.20
C PHE A 139 4.00 17.73 36.57
N GLN A 140 5.09 18.45 36.87
CA GLN A 140 5.19 19.23 38.09
C GLN A 140 4.10 20.32 38.12
N GLU A 141 3.47 20.48 39.29
CA GLU A 141 2.40 21.48 39.54
C GLU A 141 1.13 21.31 38.69
N GLN A 142 0.93 20.14 38.05
CA GLN A 142 -0.26 19.84 37.26
C GLN A 142 -1.14 18.78 37.92
N ILE A 143 -2.45 18.85 37.65
CA ILE A 143 -3.40 17.82 38.07
C ILE A 143 -3.30 16.65 37.08
N ILE A 144 -2.92 15.47 37.58
CA ILE A 144 -2.77 14.27 36.76
C ILE A 144 -3.96 13.34 37.04
N ILE A 145 -4.67 12.98 35.97
CA ILE A 145 -5.79 12.04 36.00
C ILE A 145 -5.37 10.78 35.22
N ALA A 146 -5.24 9.65 35.90
CA ALA A 146 -4.96 8.37 35.28
C ALA A 146 -6.26 7.64 34.94
N ILE A 147 -6.45 7.32 33.66
CA ILE A 147 -7.65 6.65 33.16
C ILE A 147 -7.28 5.25 32.70
N LYS A 148 -7.91 4.23 33.30
CA LYS A 148 -7.78 2.84 32.90
C LYS A 148 -9.09 2.38 32.28
N ALA A 149 -9.04 2.02 31.00
CA ALA A 149 -10.21 1.64 30.23
C ALA A 149 -9.95 0.39 29.40
N PRO A 150 -10.97 -0.43 29.10
CA PRO A 150 -10.82 -1.61 28.28
C PRO A 150 -10.56 -1.24 26.80
N GLU A 151 -10.11 -2.22 26.02
CA GLU A 151 -9.86 -2.06 24.59
C GLU A 151 -11.08 -1.52 23.82
N GLY A 152 -10.82 -0.69 22.81
CA GLY A 152 -11.88 -0.05 22.01
C GLY A 152 -12.65 1.07 22.72
N THR A 153 -12.18 1.55 23.87
CA THR A 153 -12.68 2.78 24.50
C THR A 153 -12.37 3.98 23.61
N ARG A 154 -13.38 4.84 23.39
CA ARG A 154 -13.25 6.07 22.59
C ARG A 154 -13.07 7.26 23.52
N MET A 155 -12.03 8.05 23.28
CA MET A 155 -11.78 9.32 23.96
C MET A 155 -11.95 10.46 22.95
N GLU A 156 -12.77 11.44 23.28
CA GLU A 156 -13.03 12.61 22.45
C GLU A 156 -12.83 13.88 23.27
N VAL A 157 -12.03 14.80 22.73
CA VAL A 157 -11.85 16.14 23.28
C VAL A 157 -12.50 17.13 22.30
N PRO A 158 -13.78 17.49 22.51
CA PRO A 158 -14.43 18.52 21.68
C PRO A 158 -13.68 19.85 21.74
N PRO A 159 -13.84 20.72 20.72
CA PRO A 159 -13.27 22.06 20.75
C PRO A 159 -13.66 22.79 22.04
N PRO A 160 -12.71 23.49 22.69
CA PRO A 160 -12.97 24.19 23.94
C PRO A 160 -14.07 25.23 23.75
N LYS A 161 -15.02 25.27 24.68
CA LYS A 161 -16.00 26.36 24.79
C LYS A 161 -15.35 27.47 25.63
N GLU A 162 -15.86 28.71 25.54
CA GLU A 162 -15.25 29.90 26.17
C GLU A 162 -14.90 29.69 27.67
N ASP A 163 -15.70 28.90 28.40
CA ASP A 163 -15.51 28.69 29.86
C ASP A 163 -15.21 27.25 30.29
N ARG A 164 -15.09 26.27 29.38
CA ARG A 164 -14.87 24.87 29.78
C ARG A 164 -14.20 24.02 28.71
N ILE A 165 -13.36 23.11 29.17
CA ILE A 165 -12.81 21.99 28.40
C ILE A 165 -13.53 20.74 28.89
N GLU A 166 -14.10 20.00 27.95
CA GLU A 166 -14.81 18.74 28.24
C GLU A 166 -14.00 17.60 27.62
N VAL A 167 -13.90 16.47 28.33
CA VAL A 167 -13.28 15.23 27.84
C VAL A 167 -14.32 14.13 27.96
N HIS A 168 -14.70 13.54 26.83
CA HIS A 168 -15.69 12.46 26.79
C HIS A 168 -14.97 11.14 26.62
N VAL A 169 -15.20 10.20 27.55
CA VAL A 169 -14.65 8.85 27.49
C VAL A 169 -15.81 7.87 27.48
N ARG A 170 -15.90 7.04 26.43
CA ARG A 170 -16.99 6.08 26.24
C ARG A 170 -16.44 4.69 25.98
N SER A 171 -16.87 3.72 26.80
CA SER A 171 -16.57 2.31 26.60
C SER A 171 -17.83 1.49 26.28
N THR A 172 -17.66 0.43 25.52
CA THR A 172 -18.70 -0.55 25.18
C THR A 172 -18.40 -1.95 25.71
N LYS A 173 -17.19 -2.18 26.22
CA LYS A 173 -16.66 -3.50 26.61
C LYS A 173 -16.41 -3.67 28.11
N GLY A 174 -16.65 -2.64 28.92
CA GLY A 174 -16.47 -2.71 30.37
C GLY A 174 -16.49 -1.35 31.06
N PRO A 175 -16.34 -1.34 32.41
CA PRO A 175 -16.23 -0.10 33.18
C PRO A 175 -14.91 0.62 32.89
N ILE A 176 -14.89 1.93 33.17
CA ILE A 176 -13.70 2.77 33.09
C ILE A 176 -13.32 3.16 34.52
N ASP A 177 -12.09 2.89 34.92
CA ASP A 177 -11.54 3.31 36.21
C ASP A 177 -10.79 4.63 36.04
N VAL A 178 -11.04 5.59 36.93
CA VAL A 178 -10.40 6.91 36.91
C VAL A 178 -9.78 7.18 38.26
N TYR A 179 -8.50 7.55 38.26
CA TYR A 179 -7.72 7.83 39.45
C TYR A 179 -7.17 9.25 39.38
N LEU A 180 -7.34 10.01 40.46
CA LEU A 180 -6.65 11.27 40.65
C LEU A 180 -5.30 10.99 41.31
N CYS A 181 -4.21 11.37 40.66
CA CYS A 181 -2.88 11.29 41.25
C CYS A 181 -2.68 12.51 42.15
N GLU A 182 -3.21 12.43 43.37
CA GLU A 182 -3.00 13.46 44.39
C GLU A 182 -1.56 13.41 44.89
N VAL A 183 -0.93 14.58 44.92
CA VAL A 183 0.30 14.78 45.68
C VAL A 183 -0.15 15.01 47.12
N SER A 184 0.12 14.07 48.02
CA SER A 184 0.14 14.40 49.43
C SER A 184 1.24 15.43 49.63
N LEU A 185 0.87 16.71 49.64
CA LEU A 185 1.64 17.72 50.36
C LEU A 185 1.63 17.22 51.80
N ASP A 186 2.71 16.55 52.20
CA ASP A 186 2.95 16.18 53.59
C ASP A 186 2.98 17.47 54.42
N ASN A 187 1.80 17.91 54.86
CA ASN A 187 1.65 18.84 55.95
C ASN A 187 1.49 17.96 57.20
N PRO A 188 2.49 17.89 58.10
CA PRO A 188 2.41 17.05 59.28
C PRO A 188 1.40 17.55 60.34
N ASP A 189 0.68 18.64 60.08
CA ASP A 189 -0.34 19.18 60.96
C ASP A 189 -1.70 19.22 60.25
N ILE A 190 -2.52 18.19 60.48
CA ILE A 190 -3.95 18.24 60.83
C ILE A 190 -4.43 16.77 60.88
N LYS A 191 -4.47 16.22 62.09
CA LYS A 191 -5.35 15.09 62.39
C LYS A 191 -6.76 15.63 62.65
N ALA A 192 -7.73 14.78 62.31
CA ALA A 192 -9.14 14.77 62.70
C ALA A 192 -10.11 15.65 61.89
N SER A 193 -10.88 15.01 60.99
CA SER A 193 -12.30 14.74 61.23
C SER A 193 -12.92 14.06 60.01
N GLU A 194 -13.80 13.10 60.29
CA GLU A 194 -14.71 12.45 59.35
C GLU A 194 -15.47 13.47 58.48
N ASN A 195 -15.64 13.17 57.18
CA ASN A 195 -16.98 13.05 56.60
C ASN A 195 -16.97 12.38 55.23
N THR A 196 -17.81 11.35 55.15
CA THR A 196 -18.17 10.60 53.95
C THR A 196 -19.09 11.48 53.09
N ASP A 197 -18.62 11.95 51.95
CA ASP A 197 -19.51 12.47 50.90
C ASP A 197 -19.28 11.70 49.59
N GLN A 198 -20.26 10.85 49.30
CA GLN A 198 -20.45 10.18 48.02
C GLN A 198 -20.69 11.23 46.92
N LEU A 199 -19.71 11.44 46.03
CA LEU A 199 -19.99 12.11 44.76
C LEU A 199 -20.60 11.10 43.78
N SER A 200 -21.92 11.21 43.63
CA SER A 200 -22.72 10.57 42.59
C SER A 200 -22.32 11.11 41.22
N CYS A 201 -21.78 10.24 40.35
CA CYS A 201 -21.71 10.50 38.91
C CYS A 201 -23.03 10.05 38.27
N GLU A 202 -23.84 11.02 37.83
CA GLU A 202 -25.04 10.74 37.04
C GLU A 202 -24.66 10.24 35.64
N SER A 203 -25.23 9.10 35.28
CA SER A 203 -25.25 8.61 33.90
C SER A 203 -26.40 9.29 33.14
N LYS A 204 -26.10 9.92 32.01
CA LYS A 204 -27.08 10.20 30.96
C LYS A 204 -26.67 9.51 29.67
#